data_AF-A0A9X9A6W5-F1
#
_entry.id   AF-A0A9X9A6W5-F1
#
_cell.length_a   1.000
_cell.length_b   1.000
_cell.length_c   1.000
_cell.angle_alpha   90.00
_cell.angle_beta   90.00
_cell.angle_gamma   90.00
#
_symmetry.space_group_name_H-M   'P 1'
#
loop_
_entity.id
_entity.type
_entity.pdbx_description
1 polymer ?
#
loop_
_entity_poly.entity_id
_entity_poly.type
_entity_poly.pdbx_seq_one_letter_code
_entity_poly.pdbx_strand_id
1 'polypeptide(L)'
;VVVVYADGTAYITSLSNLIKWFPERKGLIAGISVSAYGSGSLIFKYVNAQLIESVGVSQAFIYWGLIVTVMIVIGACLIHQAADQGAVHETKTKEYTTKEMLGTKQVYLLFIMLFTSCMSGLYLIGMVKDIGVQLVGLSAATAANAVAMVAIFNTLGRIILGPLSDKIGRLKIVTGTFVVMASSVLVLSFVDLNYGIYFVCVASVAFCFGGNITIFPAIVGDFFG
;
A
#
# COMPACT_ATOMS: atom_id res chain seq x y z
N VAL A 1 19.34 -0.08 -3.56
CA VAL A 1 19.17 -1.53 -3.82
C VAL A 1 19.01 -2.33 -2.53
N VAL A 2 19.98 -2.29 -1.61
CA VAL A 2 19.92 -3.05 -0.33
C VAL A 2 18.68 -2.73 0.50
N VAL A 3 18.34 -1.44 0.68
CA VAL A 3 17.15 -1.01 1.45
C VAL A 3 15.85 -1.56 0.85
N VAL A 4 15.71 -1.50 -0.48
CA VAL A 4 14.50 -1.97 -1.18
C VAL A 4 14.36 -3.49 -1.06
N TYR A 5 15.46 -4.23 -1.17
CA TYR A 5 15.45 -5.67 -0.97
C TYR A 5 15.05 -6.05 0.46
N ALA A 6 15.60 -5.36 1.47
CA ALA A 6 15.29 -5.61 2.88
C ALA A 6 13.83 -5.27 3.23
N ASP A 7 13.29 -4.16 2.72
CA ASP A 7 11.89 -3.80 2.92
C ASP A 7 10.95 -4.84 2.28
N GLY A 8 11.23 -5.26 1.05
CA GLY A 8 10.43 -6.28 0.36
C GLY A 8 10.41 -7.63 1.07
N THR A 9 11.56 -8.12 1.55
CA THR A 9 11.63 -9.40 2.26
C THR A 9 10.94 -9.34 3.62
N ALA A 10 11.19 -8.29 4.42
CA ALA A 10 10.56 -8.11 5.72
C ALA A 10 9.04 -7.94 5.61
N TYR A 11 8.58 -7.17 4.61
CA TYR A 11 7.17 -6.95 4.32
C TYR A 11 6.46 -8.25 3.97
N ILE A 12 6.95 -8.98 2.96
CA ILE A 12 6.28 -10.19 2.45
C ILE A 12 6.24 -11.28 3.52
N THR A 13 7.35 -11.52 4.22
CA THR A 13 7.43 -12.57 5.25
C THR A 13 6.48 -12.29 6.42
N SER A 14 6.50 -11.07 6.95
CA SER A 14 5.65 -10.68 8.08
C SER A 14 4.17 -10.69 7.71
N LEU A 15 3.83 -10.14 6.53
CA LEU A 15 2.45 -10.07 6.06
C LEU A 15 1.87 -11.46 5.78
N SER A 16 2.63 -12.33 5.12
CA SER A 16 2.19 -13.69 4.81
C SER A 16 1.92 -14.50 6.07
N ASN A 17 2.78 -14.37 7.09
CA ASN A 17 2.57 -15.01 8.39
C ASN A 17 1.30 -14.51 9.09
N LEU A 18 1.06 -13.20 9.08
CA LEU A 18 -0.14 -12.60 9.68
C LEU A 18 -1.45 -13.06 9.00
N ILE A 19 -1.44 -13.17 7.67
CA ILE A 19 -2.60 -13.64 6.90
C ILE A 19 -2.92 -15.11 7.24
N LYS A 20 -1.89 -15.95 7.50
CA LYS A 20 -2.08 -17.33 7.94
C LYS A 20 -2.71 -17.45 9.32
N TRP A 21 -2.40 -16.53 10.25
CA TRP A 21 -3.03 -16.49 11.58
C TRP A 21 -4.53 -16.15 11.55
N PHE A 22 -5.01 -15.45 10.50
CA PHE A 22 -6.38 -14.97 10.40
C PHE A 22 -6.98 -15.22 9.00
N PRO A 23 -7.22 -16.49 8.64
CA PRO A 23 -7.64 -16.88 7.29
C PRO A 23 -9.00 -16.30 6.87
N GLU A 24 -9.92 -16.06 7.81
CA GLU A 24 -11.25 -15.50 7.51
C GLU A 24 -11.25 -13.97 7.32
N ARG A 25 -10.17 -13.28 7.70
CA ARG A 25 -10.10 -11.79 7.71
C ARG A 25 -8.81 -11.28 7.09
N LYS A 26 -8.34 -11.94 6.03
CA LYS A 26 -7.05 -11.65 5.37
C LYS A 26 -6.94 -10.17 4.98
N GLY A 27 -8.00 -9.60 4.40
CA GLY A 27 -8.03 -8.21 3.95
C GLY A 27 -8.00 -7.21 5.11
N LEU A 28 -8.72 -7.46 6.19
CA LEU A 28 -8.68 -6.64 7.40
C LEU A 28 -7.29 -6.61 8.05
N ILE A 29 -6.69 -7.80 8.26
CA ILE A 29 -5.38 -7.89 8.91
C ILE A 29 -4.29 -7.27 8.04
N ALA A 30 -4.27 -7.58 6.73
CA ALA A 30 -3.39 -6.92 5.80
C ALA A 30 -3.60 -5.40 5.79
N GLY A 31 -4.86 -4.95 5.85
CA GLY A 31 -5.21 -3.54 5.91
C GLY A 31 -4.60 -2.84 7.12
N ILE A 32 -4.83 -3.37 8.32
CA ILE A 32 -4.32 -2.80 9.57
C ILE A 32 -2.78 -2.81 9.59
N SER A 33 -2.16 -3.93 9.25
CA SER A 33 -0.70 -4.07 9.27
C SER A 33 -0.02 -3.12 8.29
N VAL A 34 -0.52 -3.03 7.06
CA VAL A 34 0.06 -2.15 6.05
C VAL A 34 -0.33 -0.69 6.29
N SER A 35 -1.39 -0.39 7.05
CA SER A 35 -1.74 0.99 7.40
C SER A 35 -0.65 1.70 8.20
N ALA A 36 0.16 0.98 8.97
CA ALA A 36 1.32 1.54 9.67
C ALA A 36 2.31 2.23 8.72
N TYR A 37 2.51 1.70 7.51
CA TYR A 37 3.33 2.34 6.48
C TYR A 37 2.72 3.68 6.02
N GLY A 38 1.39 3.73 5.88
CA GLY A 38 0.67 4.92 5.43
C GLY A 38 0.68 6.02 6.48
N SER A 39 0.28 5.70 7.71
CA SER A 39 0.28 6.64 8.84
C SER A 39 1.68 7.05 9.27
N GLY A 40 2.65 6.12 9.18
CA GLY A 40 4.06 6.40 9.48
C GLY A 40 4.62 7.51 8.59
N SER A 41 4.29 7.53 7.30
CA SER A 41 4.77 8.58 6.38
C SER A 41 4.38 10.01 6.81
N LEU A 42 3.22 10.17 7.45
CA LEU A 42 2.75 11.48 7.95
C LEU A 42 3.52 11.92 9.19
N ILE A 43 3.63 11.03 10.18
CA ILE A 43 4.27 11.33 11.47
C ILE A 43 5.76 11.57 11.25
N PHE A 44 6.40 10.65 10.52
CA PHE A 44 7.84 10.67 10.33
C PHE A 44 8.31 11.82 9.45
N LYS A 45 7.43 12.44 8.64
CA LYS A 45 7.77 13.68 7.92
C LYS A 45 8.23 14.78 8.88
N TYR A 46 7.49 15.00 9.97
CA TYR A 46 7.81 16.05 10.95
C TYR A 46 9.00 15.65 11.83
N VAL A 47 9.02 14.39 12.29
CA VAL A 47 10.13 13.85 13.09
C VAL A 47 11.45 13.93 12.32
N ASN A 48 11.46 13.54 11.05
CA ASN A 48 12.66 13.58 10.22
C ASN A 48 13.10 14.99 9.90
N ALA A 49 12.17 15.92 9.65
CA ALA A 49 12.52 17.32 9.43
C ALA A 49 13.26 17.91 10.63
N GLN A 50 12.72 17.73 11.84
CA GLN A 50 13.34 18.21 13.08
C GLN A 50 14.67 17.49 13.40
N LEU A 51 14.75 16.18 13.15
CA LEU A 51 15.97 15.41 13.39
C LEU A 51 17.09 15.86 12.46
N ILE A 52 16.78 16.05 11.17
CA ILE A 52 17.77 16.52 10.18
C ILE A 52 18.22 17.95 10.50
N GLU A 53 17.31 18.83 10.92
CA GLU A 53 17.65 20.21 11.31
C GLU A 53 18.58 20.26 12.53
N SER A 54 18.38 19.38 13.51
CA SER A 54 19.15 19.37 14.76
C SER A 54 20.50 18.68 14.66
N VAL A 55 20.60 17.52 14.00
CA VAL A 55 21.82 16.70 13.98
C VAL A 55 22.44 16.51 12.59
N GLY A 56 21.78 17.03 11.55
CA GLY A 56 22.21 16.86 10.17
C GLY A 56 21.85 15.48 9.59
N VAL A 57 21.92 15.40 8.26
CA VAL A 57 21.47 14.23 7.49
C VAL A 57 22.24 12.95 7.87
N SER A 58 23.57 13.03 7.96
CA SER A 58 24.42 11.86 8.23
C SER A 58 24.12 11.21 9.58
N GLN A 59 24.03 12.00 10.66
CA GLN A 59 23.72 11.49 11.99
C GLN A 59 22.28 10.99 12.09
N ALA A 60 21.33 11.67 11.44
CA ALA A 60 19.93 11.20 11.38
C ALA A 60 19.84 9.78 10.77
N PHE A 61 20.59 9.49 9.71
CA PHE A 61 20.64 8.14 9.13
C PHE A 61 21.26 7.11 10.07
N ILE A 62 22.32 7.47 10.82
CA ILE A 62 22.93 6.58 11.81
C ILE A 62 21.93 6.24 12.92
N TYR A 63 21.23 7.24 13.46
CA TYR A 63 20.23 7.02 14.49
C TYR A 63 19.07 6.14 14.01
N TRP A 64 18.56 6.39 12.80
CA TRP A 64 17.54 5.52 12.21
C TRP A 64 18.05 4.11 11.98
N GLY A 65 19.29 3.94 11.51
CA GLY A 65 19.91 2.63 11.36
C GLY A 65 19.95 1.84 12.67
N LEU A 66 20.36 2.50 13.76
CA LEU A 66 20.39 1.89 15.09
C LEU A 66 18.99 1.54 15.60
N ILE A 67 18.03 2.47 15.52
CA ILE A 67 16.65 2.27 15.95
C ILE A 67 16.02 1.09 15.21
N VAL A 68 16.12 1.08 13.88
CA VAL A 68 15.56 0.00 13.05
C VAL A 68 16.24 -1.34 13.36
N THR A 69 17.54 -1.36 13.61
CA THR A 69 18.26 -2.58 14.01
C THR A 69 17.70 -3.15 15.32
N VAL A 70 17.53 -2.30 16.35
CA VAL A 70 16.94 -2.72 17.64
C VAL A 70 15.51 -3.24 17.44
N MET A 71 14.70 -2.53 16.66
CA MET A 71 13.33 -2.96 16.37
C MET A 71 13.26 -4.30 15.64
N ILE A 72 14.16 -4.55 14.68
CA ILE A 72 14.23 -5.82 13.95
C ILE A 72 14.63 -6.95 14.90
N VAL A 73 15.63 -6.75 15.76
CA VAL A 73 16.07 -7.77 16.72
C VAL A 73 14.94 -8.14 17.68
N ILE A 74 14.28 -7.14 18.26
CA ILE A 74 13.13 -7.36 19.14
C ILE A 74 11.99 -8.06 18.39
N GLY A 75 11.69 -7.60 17.17
CA GLY A 75 10.67 -8.20 16.31
C GLY A 75 10.95 -9.66 16.00
N ALA A 76 12.20 -9.99 15.67
CA ALA A 76 12.64 -11.37 15.40
C ALA A 76 12.45 -12.29 16.63
N CYS A 77 12.65 -11.77 17.85
CA CYS A 77 12.39 -12.52 19.07
C CYS A 77 10.89 -12.74 19.36
N LEU A 78 10.01 -11.89 18.81
CA LEU A 78 8.56 -11.94 19.03
C LEU A 78 7.80 -12.71 17.94
N ILE A 79 8.36 -12.80 16.72
CA ILE A 79 7.72 -13.50 15.61
C ILE A 79 7.61 -14.99 15.94
N HIS A 80 6.37 -15.46 16.05
CA HIS A 80 6.04 -16.88 16.01
C HIS A 80 5.46 -17.23 14.64
N GLN A 81 5.97 -18.31 14.07
CA GLN A 81 5.38 -18.92 12.87
C GLN A 81 3.94 -19.29 13.19
N ALA A 82 2.99 -18.88 12.35
CA ALA A 82 1.65 -19.46 12.37
C ALA A 82 1.81 -20.98 12.29
N ALA A 83 1.20 -21.72 13.21
CA ALA A 83 1.14 -23.18 13.08
C ALA A 83 0.57 -23.49 11.69
N ASP A 84 1.16 -24.45 10.97
CA ASP A 84 0.48 -25.07 9.84
C ASP A 84 -0.75 -25.76 10.42
N GLN A 85 -1.85 -25.01 10.55
CA GLN A 85 -3.15 -25.58 10.82
C GLN A 85 -3.45 -26.40 9.57
N GLY A 86 -3.10 -27.68 9.62
CA GLY A 86 -3.43 -28.64 8.57
C GLY A 86 -4.87 -28.42 8.16
N ALA A 87 -5.06 -28.18 6.87
CA ALA A 87 -6.32 -27.93 6.18
C ALA A 87 -7.58 -28.30 6.99
N VAL A 88 -8.20 -27.30 7.62
CA VAL A 88 -9.62 -27.39 8.03
C VAL A 88 -10.38 -26.20 7.44
N HIS A 89 -10.32 -26.07 6.11
CA HIS A 89 -11.43 -25.52 5.34
C HIS A 89 -11.52 -26.30 4.03
N GLU A 90 -12.63 -27.01 3.86
CA GLU A 90 -13.01 -27.78 2.67
C GLU A 90 -13.24 -26.87 1.43
N THR A 91 -12.23 -26.16 0.96
CA THR A 91 -12.27 -25.61 -0.40
C THR A 91 -11.05 -26.12 -1.16
N LYS A 92 -11.33 -26.83 -2.25
CA LYS A 92 -10.38 -27.46 -3.19
C LYS A 92 -9.51 -26.42 -3.93
N THR A 93 -8.77 -25.57 -3.24
CA THR A 93 -7.74 -24.74 -3.87
C THR A 93 -6.46 -25.56 -3.90
N LYS A 94 -6.07 -25.96 -5.11
CA LYS A 94 -4.76 -26.59 -5.37
C LYS A 94 -3.68 -25.63 -4.86
N GLU A 95 -2.79 -26.10 -3.99
CA GLU A 95 -1.57 -25.35 -3.66
C GLU A 95 -0.62 -25.43 -4.86
N TYR A 96 -0.27 -24.28 -5.43
CA TYR A 96 0.61 -24.21 -6.59
C TYR A 96 2.05 -24.08 -6.13
N THR A 97 2.94 -24.87 -6.70
CA THR A 97 4.37 -24.53 -6.64
C THR A 97 4.63 -23.24 -7.41
N THR A 98 5.69 -22.50 -7.07
CA THR A 98 6.08 -21.28 -7.80
C THR A 98 6.19 -21.52 -9.31
N LYS A 99 6.70 -22.68 -9.72
CA LYS A 99 6.85 -23.05 -11.14
C LYS A 99 5.50 -23.29 -11.81
N GLU A 100 4.56 -23.93 -11.13
CA GLU A 100 3.20 -24.12 -11.65
C GLU A 100 2.42 -22.81 -11.72
N MET A 101 2.54 -21.95 -10.70
CA MET A 101 1.92 -20.61 -10.66
C MET A 101 2.36 -19.79 -11.88
N LEU A 102 3.66 -19.77 -12.19
CA LEU A 102 4.21 -19.08 -13.36
C LEU A 102 3.71 -19.64 -14.69
N GLY A 103 3.24 -20.88 -14.74
CA GLY A 103 2.61 -21.47 -15.92
C GLY A 103 1.16 -21.03 -16.15
N THR A 104 0.54 -20.31 -15.21
CA THR A 104 -0.86 -19.89 -15.31
C THR A 104 -1.00 -18.51 -15.95
N LYS A 105 -2.13 -18.24 -16.62
CA LYS A 105 -2.40 -16.89 -17.16
C LYS A 105 -2.74 -15.89 -16.05
N GLN A 106 -3.29 -16.40 -14.95
CA GLN A 106 -3.77 -15.65 -13.80
C GLN A 106 -2.66 -14.82 -13.17
N VAL A 107 -1.44 -15.35 -13.03
CA VAL A 107 -0.31 -14.62 -12.44
C VAL A 107 0.05 -13.38 -13.25
N TYR A 108 0.02 -13.49 -14.59
CA TYR A 108 0.34 -12.38 -15.48
C TYR A 108 -0.77 -11.33 -15.51
N LEU A 109 -2.03 -11.74 -15.45
CA LEU A 109 -3.16 -10.81 -15.30
C LEU A 109 -3.10 -10.07 -13.96
N LEU A 110 -2.86 -10.79 -12.86
CA LEU A 110 -2.68 -10.18 -11.54
C LEU A 110 -1.48 -9.23 -11.50
N PHE A 111 -0.38 -9.61 -12.16
CA PHE A 111 0.78 -8.74 -12.32
C PHE A 111 0.44 -7.47 -13.09
N ILE A 112 -0.22 -7.56 -14.24
CA ILE A 112 -0.62 -6.39 -15.04
C ILE A 112 -1.54 -5.49 -14.23
N MET A 113 -2.54 -6.05 -13.54
CA MET A 113 -3.42 -5.24 -12.70
C MET A 113 -2.63 -4.53 -11.60
N LEU A 114 -1.81 -5.25 -10.82
CA LEU A 114 -1.01 -4.66 -9.75
C LEU A 114 -0.06 -3.60 -10.31
N PHE A 115 0.61 -3.89 -11.43
CA PHE A 115 1.51 -2.97 -12.11
C PHE A 115 0.80 -1.68 -12.51
N THR A 116 -0.35 -1.77 -13.18
CA THR A 116 -1.16 -0.61 -13.55
C THR A 116 -1.59 0.19 -12.32
N SER A 117 -2.03 -0.47 -11.25
CA SER A 117 -2.42 0.20 -10.00
C SER A 117 -1.23 0.90 -9.33
N CYS A 118 -0.04 0.31 -9.36
CA CYS A 118 1.17 0.90 -8.82
C CYS A 118 1.64 2.09 -9.66
N MET A 119 1.61 1.97 -10.99
CA MET A 119 2.00 3.05 -11.89
C MET A 119 1.12 4.29 -11.67
N SER A 120 -0.20 4.15 -11.69
CA SER A 120 -1.11 5.27 -11.48
C SER A 120 -0.99 5.88 -10.08
N GLY A 121 -0.92 5.04 -9.03
CA GLY A 121 -0.82 5.49 -7.65
C GLY A 121 0.50 6.19 -7.34
N LEU A 122 1.63 5.53 -7.62
CA LEU A 122 2.96 6.07 -7.31
C LEU A 122 3.30 7.30 -8.16
N TYR A 123 2.89 7.32 -9.43
CA TYR A 123 3.07 8.49 -10.29
C TYR A 123 2.32 9.71 -9.74
N LEU A 124 1.04 9.55 -9.39
CA LEU A 124 0.27 10.64 -8.80
C LEU A 124 0.88 11.12 -7.49
N ILE A 125 1.32 10.20 -6.60
CA ILE A 125 1.97 10.57 -5.34
C ILE A 125 3.24 11.40 -5.60
N GLY A 126 4.05 11.02 -6.59
CA GLY A 126 5.29 11.73 -6.93
C GLY A 126 5.03 13.12 -7.51
N MET A 127 3.97 13.29 -8.30
CA MET A 127 3.66 14.53 -9.03
C MET A 127 2.61 15.41 -8.35
N VAL A 128 2.00 14.97 -7.24
CA VAL A 128 0.82 15.64 -6.65
C VAL A 128 1.07 17.12 -6.37
N LYS A 129 2.24 17.45 -5.83
CA LYS A 129 2.61 18.84 -5.52
C LYS A 129 2.77 19.66 -6.80
N ASP A 130 3.45 19.12 -7.81
CA ASP A 130 3.72 19.82 -9.06
C ASP A 130 2.43 20.06 -9.85
N ILE A 131 1.53 19.07 -9.91
CA ILE A 131 0.18 19.23 -10.47
C ILE A 131 -0.55 20.36 -9.74
N GLY A 132 -0.52 20.36 -8.40
CA GLY A 132 -1.20 21.37 -7.60
C GLY A 132 -0.66 22.79 -7.84
N VAL A 133 0.65 22.98 -7.96
CA VAL A 133 1.25 24.30 -8.17
C VAL A 133 1.12 24.73 -9.63
N GLN A 134 1.48 23.87 -10.58
CA GLN A 134 1.64 24.23 -11.99
C GLN A 134 0.33 24.21 -12.78
N LEU A 135 -0.57 23.27 -12.49
CA LEU A 135 -1.83 23.12 -13.23
C LEU A 135 -3.02 23.74 -12.51
N VAL A 136 -2.99 23.83 -11.18
CA VAL A 136 -4.09 24.35 -10.37
C VAL A 136 -3.79 25.76 -9.82
N GLY A 137 -2.52 26.19 -9.80
CA GLY A 137 -2.13 27.50 -9.28
C GLY A 137 -2.09 27.59 -7.74
N LEU A 138 -1.99 26.45 -7.05
CA LEU A 138 -1.90 26.42 -5.59
C LEU A 138 -0.58 27.03 -5.08
N SER A 139 -0.65 27.66 -3.91
CA SER A 139 0.57 28.01 -3.18
C SER A 139 1.33 26.73 -2.79
N ALA A 140 2.65 26.83 -2.64
CA ALA A 140 3.48 25.70 -2.20
C ALA A 140 3.04 25.11 -0.84
N ALA A 141 2.56 25.98 0.06
CA ALA A 141 2.03 25.55 1.36
C ALA A 141 0.73 24.74 1.20
N THR A 142 -0.19 25.18 0.34
CA THR A 142 -1.45 24.47 0.06
C THR A 142 -1.19 23.15 -0.66
N ALA A 143 -0.25 23.11 -1.60
CA ALA A 143 0.14 21.88 -2.29
C ALA A 143 0.79 20.85 -1.33
N ALA A 144 1.48 21.30 -0.27
CA ALA A 144 1.99 20.42 0.77
C ALA A 144 0.87 19.72 1.57
N ASN A 145 -0.30 20.35 1.70
CA ASN A 145 -1.47 19.72 2.32
C ASN A 145 -2.04 18.60 1.45
N ALA A 146 -1.92 18.69 0.11
CA ALA A 146 -2.32 17.61 -0.79
C ALA A 146 -1.50 16.33 -0.56
N VAL A 147 -0.19 16.47 -0.31
CA VAL A 147 0.69 15.34 0.04
C VAL A 147 0.26 14.68 1.36
N ALA A 148 -0.10 15.49 2.37
CA ALA A 148 -0.60 14.96 3.62
C ALA A 148 -1.94 14.24 3.44
N MET A 149 -2.86 14.83 2.67
CA MET A 149 -4.14 14.23 2.33
C MET A 149 -3.97 12.89 1.61
N VAL A 150 -3.04 12.80 0.65
CA VAL A 150 -2.69 11.55 -0.03
C VAL A 150 -2.34 10.45 0.98
N ALA A 151 -1.47 10.74 1.95
CA ALA A 151 -1.09 9.74 2.95
C ALA A 151 -2.26 9.32 3.86
N ILE A 152 -3.14 10.26 4.22
CA ILE A 152 -4.37 9.97 4.98
C ILE A 152 -5.27 9.03 4.18
N PHE A 153 -5.64 9.41 2.95
CA PHE A 153 -6.56 8.63 2.13
C PHE A 153 -5.95 7.29 1.71
N ASN A 154 -4.64 7.22 1.47
CA ASN A 154 -3.96 5.95 1.22
C ASN A 154 -4.05 5.00 2.43
N THR A 155 -3.92 5.53 3.64
CA THR A 155 -4.12 4.77 4.88
C THR A 155 -5.58 4.33 5.02
N LEU A 156 -6.53 5.25 4.83
CA LEU A 156 -7.96 4.93 4.88
C LEU A 156 -8.36 3.86 3.85
N GLY A 157 -7.78 3.91 2.66
CA GLY A 157 -7.99 2.89 1.63
C GLY A 157 -7.61 1.49 2.11
N ARG A 158 -6.48 1.36 2.80
CA ARG A 158 -6.02 0.08 3.39
C ARG A 158 -6.99 -0.42 4.45
N ILE A 159 -7.41 0.46 5.36
CA ILE A 159 -8.30 0.11 6.50
C ILE A 159 -9.72 -0.19 6.04
N ILE A 160 -10.23 0.50 5.02
CA ILE A 160 -11.63 0.39 4.59
C ILE A 160 -11.80 -0.67 3.51
N LEU A 161 -10.99 -0.62 2.44
CA LEU A 161 -11.20 -1.50 1.29
C LEU A 161 -10.73 -2.92 1.55
N GLY A 162 -9.75 -3.14 2.43
CA GLY A 162 -9.32 -4.48 2.85
C GLY A 162 -10.47 -5.31 3.42
N PRO A 163 -11.10 -4.90 4.55
CA PRO A 163 -12.24 -5.61 5.13
C PRO A 163 -13.47 -5.63 4.22
N LEU A 164 -13.69 -4.56 3.45
CA LEU A 164 -14.81 -4.51 2.51
C LEU A 164 -14.65 -5.57 1.41
N SER A 165 -13.41 -5.82 0.96
CA SER A 165 -13.08 -6.85 -0.01
C SER A 165 -13.33 -8.26 0.51
N ASP A 166 -13.12 -8.50 1.81
CA ASP A 166 -13.42 -9.78 2.45
C ASP A 166 -14.94 -10.08 2.39
N LYS A 167 -15.80 -9.06 2.48
CA LYS A 167 -17.27 -9.23 2.50
C LYS A 167 -17.92 -9.25 1.11
N ILE A 168 -17.50 -8.36 0.22
CA ILE A 168 -18.16 -8.14 -1.09
C ILE A 168 -17.54 -9.01 -2.20
N GLY A 169 -16.30 -9.43 -2.00
CA GLY A 169 -15.49 -10.15 -2.98
C GLY A 169 -14.36 -9.28 -3.52
N ARG A 170 -13.14 -9.83 -3.47
CA ARG A 170 -11.89 -9.09 -3.74
C ARG A 170 -11.83 -8.49 -5.13
N LEU A 171 -12.13 -9.29 -6.16
CA LEU A 171 -12.08 -8.85 -7.55
C LEU A 171 -13.11 -7.74 -7.83
N LYS A 172 -14.29 -7.78 -7.22
CA LYS A 172 -15.31 -6.73 -7.41
C LYS A 172 -14.85 -5.38 -6.86
N ILE A 173 -14.26 -5.39 -5.66
CA ILE A 173 -13.68 -4.17 -5.08
C ILE A 173 -12.53 -3.66 -5.92
N VAL A 174 -11.60 -4.52 -6.35
CA VAL A 174 -10.47 -4.13 -7.20
C VAL A 174 -10.92 -3.59 -8.56
N THR A 175 -11.95 -4.17 -9.19
CA THR A 175 -12.52 -3.59 -10.42
C THR A 175 -13.10 -2.20 -10.16
N GLY A 176 -13.84 -2.02 -9.06
CA GLY A 176 -14.39 -0.72 -8.68
C GLY A 176 -13.31 0.34 -8.45
N THR A 177 -12.23 -0.02 -7.75
CA THR A 177 -11.11 0.91 -7.51
C THR A 177 -10.39 1.27 -8.82
N PHE A 178 -10.24 0.35 -9.77
CA PHE A 178 -9.68 0.67 -11.08
C PHE A 178 -10.56 1.65 -11.87
N VAL A 179 -11.88 1.47 -11.85
CA VAL A 179 -12.81 2.40 -12.52
C VAL A 179 -12.71 3.80 -11.91
N VAL A 180 -12.74 3.91 -10.57
CA VAL A 180 -12.60 5.19 -9.87
C VAL A 180 -11.25 5.83 -10.17
N MET A 181 -10.17 5.06 -10.16
CA MET A 181 -8.82 5.55 -10.42
C MET A 181 -8.65 6.02 -11.86
N ALA A 182 -9.15 5.26 -12.84
CA ALA A 182 -9.13 5.64 -14.24
C ALA A 182 -9.93 6.93 -14.47
N SER A 183 -11.14 7.03 -13.91
CA SER A 183 -11.95 8.25 -14.01
C SER A 183 -11.25 9.47 -13.39
N SER A 184 -10.61 9.30 -12.23
CA SER A 184 -9.89 10.39 -11.55
C SER A 184 -8.67 10.85 -12.34
N VAL A 185 -7.92 9.93 -12.93
CA VAL A 185 -6.76 10.27 -13.78
C VAL A 185 -7.21 10.94 -15.08
N LEU A 186 -8.32 10.51 -15.69
CA LEU A 186 -8.87 11.18 -16.87
C LEU A 186 -9.30 12.61 -16.56
N VAL A 187 -9.98 12.83 -15.43
CA VAL A 187 -10.36 14.19 -14.99
C VAL A 187 -9.12 15.05 -14.75
N LEU A 188 -8.10 14.52 -14.07
CA LEU A 188 -6.82 15.22 -13.86
C LEU A 188 -6.09 15.57 -15.17
N SER A 189 -6.35 14.84 -16.26
CA SER A 189 -5.63 14.98 -17.53
C SER A 189 -6.34 15.87 -18.54
N PHE A 190 -7.68 15.90 -18.52
CA PHE A 190 -8.48 16.49 -19.61
C PHE A 190 -9.47 17.57 -19.17
N VAL A 191 -9.63 17.80 -17.86
CA VAL A 191 -10.60 18.78 -17.33
C VAL A 191 -9.84 19.94 -16.69
N ASP A 192 -10.34 21.16 -16.91
CA ASP A 192 -9.83 22.35 -16.22
C ASP A 192 -10.02 22.21 -14.70
N LEU A 193 -8.90 22.19 -13.98
CA LEU A 193 -8.89 21.86 -12.57
C LEU A 193 -9.17 23.10 -11.72
N ASN A 194 -10.24 23.03 -10.93
CA ASN A 194 -10.38 23.87 -9.74
C ASN A 194 -9.87 23.11 -8.50
N TYR A 195 -9.77 23.82 -7.38
CA TYR A 195 -9.22 23.28 -6.14
C TYR A 195 -9.99 22.03 -5.68
N GLY A 196 -11.32 22.07 -5.71
CA GLY A 196 -12.17 20.95 -5.28
C GLY A 196 -11.99 19.69 -6.12
N ILE A 197 -12.05 19.83 -7.45
CA ILE A 197 -11.88 18.71 -8.39
C ILE A 197 -10.51 18.06 -8.20
N TYR A 198 -9.46 18.87 -8.10
CA TYR A 198 -8.10 18.39 -7.86
C TYR A 198 -8.00 17.56 -6.57
N PHE A 199 -8.46 18.10 -5.44
CA PHE A 199 -8.36 17.38 -4.16
C PHE A 199 -9.20 16.10 -4.15
N VAL A 200 -10.40 16.10 -4.75
CA VAL A 200 -11.24 14.90 -4.85
C VAL A 200 -10.57 13.82 -5.69
N CYS A 201 -9.99 14.17 -6.85
CA CYS A 201 -9.33 13.19 -7.71
C CYS A 201 -8.07 12.61 -7.03
N VAL A 202 -7.26 13.47 -6.42
CA VAL A 202 -6.06 13.07 -5.66
C VAL A 202 -6.42 12.14 -4.50
N ALA A 203 -7.43 12.50 -3.71
CA ALA A 203 -7.91 11.66 -2.59
C ALA A 203 -8.44 10.32 -3.08
N SER A 204 -9.20 10.31 -4.18
CA SER A 204 -9.79 9.10 -4.76
C SER A 204 -8.72 8.14 -5.26
N VAL A 205 -7.70 8.63 -5.98
CA VAL A 205 -6.57 7.80 -6.43
C VAL A 205 -5.78 7.29 -5.24
N ALA A 206 -5.47 8.14 -4.25
CA ALA A 206 -4.74 7.73 -3.06
C ALA A 206 -5.47 6.63 -2.28
N PHE A 207 -6.78 6.78 -2.08
CA PHE A 207 -7.65 5.79 -1.43
C PHE A 207 -7.69 4.46 -2.18
N CYS A 208 -7.94 4.50 -3.49
CA CYS A 208 -8.01 3.31 -4.33
C CYS A 208 -6.66 2.57 -4.39
N PHE A 209 -5.55 3.32 -4.52
CA PHE A 209 -4.21 2.75 -4.52
C PHE A 209 -3.90 2.05 -3.19
N GLY A 210 -4.23 2.69 -2.06
CA GLY A 210 -4.04 2.12 -0.73
C GLY A 210 -4.79 0.80 -0.56
N GLY A 211 -6.06 0.78 -0.96
CA GLY A 211 -6.88 -0.44 -0.91
C GLY A 211 -6.33 -1.55 -1.81
N ASN A 212 -5.92 -1.24 -3.04
CA ASN A 212 -5.39 -2.25 -3.96
C ASN A 212 -4.17 -2.95 -3.37
N ILE A 213 -3.18 -2.21 -2.87
CA ILE A 213 -1.96 -2.79 -2.25
C ILE A 213 -2.30 -3.76 -1.11
N THR A 214 -3.35 -3.48 -0.34
CA THR A 214 -3.82 -4.36 0.74
C THR A 214 -4.52 -5.63 0.22
N ILE A 215 -5.31 -5.52 -0.85
CA ILE A 215 -6.15 -6.63 -1.33
C ILE A 215 -5.37 -7.64 -2.18
N PHE A 216 -4.36 -7.19 -2.94
CA PHE A 216 -3.61 -8.04 -3.87
C PHE A 216 -2.95 -9.27 -3.22
N PRO A 217 -2.25 -9.18 -2.07
CA PRO A 217 -1.69 -10.36 -1.41
C PRO A 217 -2.75 -11.42 -1.09
N ALA A 218 -3.94 -10.99 -0.67
CA ALA A 218 -5.03 -11.90 -0.38
C ALA A 218 -5.61 -12.53 -1.66
N ILE A 219 -5.70 -11.79 -2.77
CA ILE A 219 -6.08 -12.37 -4.08
C ILE A 219 -5.06 -13.43 -4.52
N VAL A 220 -3.77 -13.14 -4.42
CA VAL A 220 -2.72 -14.09 -4.81
C VAL A 220 -2.82 -15.38 -3.98
N GLY A 221 -2.98 -15.27 -2.66
CA GLY A 221 -3.19 -16.42 -1.79
C GLY A 221 -4.48 -17.20 -2.12
N ASP A 222 -5.58 -16.51 -2.47
CA ASP A 222 -6.83 -17.19 -2.85
C ASP A 222 -6.73 -17.92 -4.21
N PHE A 223 -5.88 -17.47 -5.13
CA PHE A 223 -5.68 -18.12 -6.43
C PHE A 223 -4.66 -19.27 -6.41
N PHE A 224 -3.63 -19.17 -5.58
CA PHE A 224 -2.45 -20.05 -5.67
C PHE A 224 -2.09 -20.82 -4.40
N GLY A 225 -2.68 -20.48 -3.25
CA GLY A 225 -2.28 -20.99 -1.94
C GLY A 225 -1.30 -20.05 -1.25
#